data_AF-A0A7X7RK13-F1
#
_entry.id   AF-A0A7X7RK13-F1
#
_cell.length_a   1.000
_cell.length_b   1.000
_cell.length_c   1.000
_cell.angle_alpha   90.00
_cell.angle_beta   90.00
_cell.angle_gamma   90.00
#
_symmetry.space_group_name_H-M   'P 1'
#
loop_
_entity.id
_entity.type
_entity.pdbx_description
1 polymer ?
#
loop_
_entity_poly.entity_id
_entity_poly.type
_entity_poly.pdbx_seq_one_letter_code
_entity_poly.pdbx_strand_id
1 'polypeptide(L)'
;MAYCTIQQLEDRLTAPVLGMSIPESGADKARVLGGYIERAGARIDALLSVKYATPVASSPLLADICLSLCLWQIEADRGITSGDLAPRVQVPYDEAMKMLSDLASGAMALPGAPVAEGFSAGLVVQSPTSLFAADSPGMEFF
;
A
#
# COMPACT_ATOMS: atom_id res chain seq x y z
N MET A 1 -6.38 6.33 -4.13
CA MET A 1 -7.24 6.05 -5.31
C MET A 1 -7.79 4.63 -5.20
N ALA A 2 -8.95 4.31 -5.79
CA ALA A 2 -9.44 2.93 -5.84
C ALA A 2 -8.76 2.16 -6.98
N TYR A 3 -8.08 1.06 -6.66
CA TYR A 3 -7.38 0.21 -7.65
C TYR A 3 -8.18 -1.01 -8.10
N CYS A 4 -9.26 -1.32 -7.39
CA CYS A 4 -10.15 -2.43 -7.66
C CYS A 4 -11.61 -1.99 -7.62
N THR A 5 -12.48 -2.70 -8.33
CA THR A 5 -13.93 -2.42 -8.38
C THR A 5 -14.72 -3.38 -7.51
N ILE A 6 -15.92 -2.95 -7.08
CA ILE A 6 -16.86 -3.81 -6.34
C ILE A 6 -17.16 -5.09 -7.12
N GLN A 7 -17.32 -4.99 -8.43
CA GLN A 7 -17.66 -6.12 -9.28
C GLN A 7 -16.52 -7.15 -9.38
N GLN A 8 -15.27 -6.71 -9.39
CA GLN A 8 -14.11 -7.63 -9.30
C GLN A 8 -14.04 -8.33 -7.94
N LEU A 9 -14.44 -7.64 -6.88
CA LEU A 9 -14.52 -8.24 -5.55
C LEU A 9 -15.63 -9.32 -5.50
N GLU A 10 -16.78 -9.04 -6.12
CA GLU A 10 -17.91 -9.98 -6.24
C GLU A 10 -17.64 -11.18 -7.14
N ASP A 11 -16.83 -11.01 -8.19
CA ASP A 11 -16.37 -12.11 -9.03
C ASP A 11 -15.41 -13.04 -8.26
N ARG A 12 -14.49 -12.45 -7.48
CA ARG A 12 -13.44 -13.18 -6.76
C ARG A 12 -13.96 -13.93 -5.54
N LEU A 13 -14.83 -13.29 -4.76
CA LEU A 13 -15.55 -13.91 -3.65
C LEU A 13 -16.92 -14.28 -4.20
N THR A 14 -17.10 -15.53 -4.61
CA THR A 14 -18.40 -16.03 -5.10
C THR A 14 -19.52 -15.47 -4.23
N ALA A 15 -20.54 -14.84 -4.83
CA ALA A 15 -21.63 -14.12 -4.16
C ALA A 15 -22.13 -14.67 -2.79
N PRO A 16 -22.27 -16.00 -2.57
CA PRO A 16 -22.62 -16.55 -1.26
C PRO A 16 -21.61 -16.26 -0.13
N VAL A 17 -20.30 -16.26 -0.41
CA VAL A 17 -19.27 -15.97 0.60
C VAL A 17 -19.30 -14.50 1.00
N LEU A 18 -19.46 -13.61 0.02
CA LEU A 18 -19.67 -12.18 0.28
C LEU A 18 -20.97 -11.92 1.04
N GLY A 19 -22.06 -12.64 0.73
CA GLY A 19 -23.33 -12.52 1.44
C GLY A 19 -23.29 -13.04 2.88
N MET A 20 -22.39 -13.98 3.19
CA MET A 20 -22.14 -14.42 4.57
C MET A 20 -21.33 -13.40 5.37
N SER A 21 -20.30 -12.80 4.77
CA SER A 21 -19.43 -11.82 5.44
C SER A 21 -20.01 -10.40 5.44
N ILE A 22 -20.96 -10.10 4.54
CA ILE A 22 -21.63 -8.80 4.42
C ILE A 22 -23.14 -9.05 4.37
N PRO A 23 -23.82 -9.10 5.52
CA PRO A 23 -25.27 -9.29 5.58
C PRO A 23 -26.06 -8.09 5.01
N GLU A 24 -25.40 -6.93 4.84
CA GLU A 24 -25.97 -5.75 4.21
C GLU A 24 -26.35 -6.03 2.75
N SER A 25 -27.43 -5.38 2.30
CA SER A 25 -27.96 -5.54 0.94
C SER A 25 -28.11 -4.19 0.25
N GLY A 26 -28.09 -4.18 -1.09
CA GLY A 26 -28.31 -2.97 -1.89
C GLY A 26 -27.27 -1.87 -1.64
N ALA A 27 -27.73 -0.65 -1.36
CA ALA A 27 -26.89 0.53 -1.22
C ALA A 27 -25.92 0.47 -0.02
N ASP A 28 -26.33 -0.18 1.07
CA ASP A 28 -25.46 -0.33 2.25
C ASP A 28 -24.29 -1.27 1.98
N LYS A 29 -24.51 -2.37 1.25
CA LYS A 29 -23.42 -3.25 0.80
C LYS A 29 -22.41 -2.49 -0.06
N ALA A 30 -22.89 -1.69 -1.02
CA ALA A 30 -22.03 -0.90 -1.88
C ALA A 30 -21.21 0.14 -1.09
N ARG A 31 -21.83 0.79 -0.09
CA ARG A 31 -21.16 1.74 0.81
C ARG A 31 -20.05 1.08 1.64
N VAL A 32 -20.34 -0.08 2.23
CA VAL A 32 -19.38 -0.85 3.05
C VAL A 32 -18.21 -1.31 2.18
N LEU A 33 -18.48 -1.90 1.02
CA LEU A 33 -17.46 -2.35 0.08
C LEU A 33 -16.62 -1.19 -0.47
N GLY A 34 -17.25 -0.06 -0.76
CA GLY A 34 -16.55 1.18 -1.13
C GLY A 34 -15.54 1.60 -0.06
N GLY A 35 -15.93 1.58 1.21
CA GLY A 35 -15.03 1.91 2.33
C GLY A 35 -13.81 0.98 2.43
N TYR A 36 -13.99 -0.33 2.18
CA TYR A 36 -12.86 -1.28 2.14
C TYR A 36 -11.91 -1.02 0.98
N ILE A 37 -12.44 -0.73 -0.20
CA ILE A 37 -11.66 -0.42 -1.40
C ILE A 37 -10.87 0.88 -1.21
N GLU A 38 -11.48 1.90 -0.63
CA GLU A 38 -10.80 3.17 -0.35
C GLU A 38 -9.66 2.99 0.67
N ARG A 39 -9.90 2.24 1.75
CA ARG A 39 -8.85 1.92 2.74
C ARG A 39 -7.71 1.11 2.12
N ALA A 40 -8.03 0.09 1.31
CA ALA A 40 -7.03 -0.71 0.62
C ALA A 40 -6.19 0.16 -0.33
N GLY A 41 -6.85 1.02 -1.10
CA GLY A 41 -6.20 1.93 -2.03
C GLY A 41 -5.28 2.93 -1.33
N ALA A 42 -5.74 3.53 -0.24
CA ALA A 42 -4.92 4.44 0.57
C ALA A 42 -3.68 3.73 1.15
N ARG A 43 -3.81 2.46 1.56
CA ARG A 43 -2.69 1.67 2.07
C ARG A 43 -1.66 1.33 0.98
N ILE A 44 -2.11 0.99 -0.22
CA ILE A 44 -1.24 0.78 -1.38
C ILE A 44 -0.49 2.07 -1.71
N ASP A 45 -1.22 3.20 -1.79
CA ASP A 45 -0.63 4.51 -2.05
C ASP A 45 0.42 4.88 -0.99
N ALA A 46 0.13 4.67 0.30
CA ALA A 46 1.07 4.98 1.38
C ALA A 46 2.37 4.18 1.34
N LEU A 47 2.32 2.93 0.87
CA LEU A 47 3.52 2.10 0.71
C LEU A 47 4.29 2.47 -0.56
N LEU A 48 3.58 2.73 -1.65
CA LEU A 48 4.20 3.08 -2.93
C LEU A 48 4.74 4.50 -2.97
N SER A 49 4.22 5.43 -2.15
CA SER A 49 4.69 6.83 -2.08
C SER A 49 6.16 6.95 -1.67
N VAL A 50 6.76 5.88 -1.14
CA VAL A 50 8.19 5.81 -0.87
C VAL A 50 9.01 5.99 -2.15
N LYS A 51 8.53 5.43 -3.28
CA LYS A 51 9.28 5.39 -4.53
C LYS A 51 8.52 5.97 -5.73
N TYR A 52 7.21 5.91 -5.77
CA TYR A 52 6.39 6.33 -6.91
C TYR A 52 5.59 7.58 -6.57
N ALA A 53 5.34 8.42 -7.59
CA ALA A 53 4.41 9.53 -7.42
C ALA A 53 2.99 8.97 -7.26
N THR A 54 2.32 9.32 -6.15
CA THR A 54 0.95 8.91 -5.87
C THR A 54 -0.04 9.99 -6.29
N PRO A 55 -1.23 9.64 -6.80
CA PRO A 55 -1.72 8.28 -7.03
C PRO A 55 -1.05 7.60 -8.24
N VAL A 56 -0.69 6.33 -8.07
CA VAL A 56 -0.03 5.53 -9.11
C VAL A 56 -1.06 5.12 -10.18
N ALA A 57 -0.65 4.98 -11.43
CA ALA A 57 -1.54 4.49 -12.48
C ALA A 57 -2.05 3.08 -12.15
N SER A 58 -3.35 2.84 -12.38
CA SER A 58 -3.95 1.54 -12.12
C SER A 58 -3.33 0.48 -13.04
N SER A 59 -2.96 -0.66 -12.46
CA SER A 59 -2.38 -1.80 -13.16
C SER A 59 -3.08 -3.08 -12.72
N PRO A 60 -3.12 -4.14 -13.56
CA PRO A 60 -3.77 -5.40 -13.19
C PRO A 60 -3.14 -6.04 -11.94
N LEU A 61 -1.84 -5.82 -11.72
CA LEU A 61 -1.14 -6.28 -10.53
C LEU A 61 -1.60 -5.52 -9.27
N LEU A 62 -1.74 -4.19 -9.34
CA LEU A 62 -2.26 -3.40 -8.23
C LEU A 62 -3.73 -3.71 -7.94
N ALA A 63 -4.51 -4.05 -8.97
CA ALA A 63 -5.89 -4.49 -8.81
C ALA A 63 -5.96 -5.82 -8.03
N ASP A 64 -5.13 -6.82 -8.36
CA ASP A 64 -5.08 -8.10 -7.63
C ASP A 64 -4.65 -7.93 -6.16
N ILE A 65 -3.63 -7.10 -5.91
CA ILE A 65 -3.19 -6.73 -4.58
C ILE A 65 -4.30 -6.03 -3.78
N CYS A 66 -5.01 -5.07 -4.41
CA CYS A 66 -6.15 -4.38 -3.82
C CYS A 66 -7.26 -5.34 -3.41
N LEU A 67 -7.57 -6.34 -4.25
CA LEU A 67 -8.56 -7.37 -3.95
C LEU A 67 -8.15 -8.21 -2.74
N SER A 68 -6.90 -8.68 -2.68
CA SER A 68 -6.38 -9.47 -1.55
C SER A 68 -6.41 -8.68 -0.23
N LEU A 69 -6.07 -7.39 -0.26
CA LEU A 69 -6.18 -6.47 0.87
C LEU A 69 -7.62 -6.25 1.33
N CYS A 70 -8.56 -6.10 0.39
CA CYS A 70 -9.98 -5.94 0.72
C CYS A 70 -10.52 -7.21 1.38
N LEU A 71 -10.18 -8.39 0.84
CA LEU A 71 -10.62 -9.68 1.37
C LEU A 71 -10.11 -9.90 2.80
N TRP A 72 -8.83 -9.63 3.04
CA TRP A 72 -8.26 -9.68 4.38
C TRP A 72 -8.95 -8.72 5.35
N GLN A 73 -9.22 -7.48 4.93
CA GLN A 73 -9.90 -6.51 5.80
C GLN A 73 -11.34 -6.92 6.15
N ILE A 74 -12.07 -7.48 5.19
CA ILE A 74 -13.45 -7.96 5.42
C ILE A 74 -13.44 -9.09 6.46
N GLU A 75 -12.54 -10.06 6.32
CA GLU A 75 -12.42 -11.19 7.25
C GLU A 75 -11.90 -10.74 8.64
N ALA A 76 -11.00 -9.75 8.68
CA ALA A 76 -10.46 -9.20 9.93
C ALA A 76 -11.51 -8.39 10.72
N ASP A 77 -12.30 -7.54 10.04
CA ASP A 77 -13.33 -6.68 10.66
C ASP A 77 -14.54 -7.49 11.17
N ARG A 78 -14.93 -8.53 10.42
CA ARG A 78 -16.09 -9.37 10.75
C ARG A 78 -15.82 -10.43 11.82
N GLY A 79 -14.61 -10.45 12.35
CA GLY A 79 -14.30 -11.18 13.56
C GLY A 79 -14.13 -12.67 13.32
N ILE A 80 -12.91 -13.06 12.99
CA ILE A 80 -12.39 -14.36 13.44
C ILE A 80 -12.30 -14.27 14.97
N THR A 81 -13.33 -14.77 15.63
CA THR A 81 -13.38 -14.90 17.10
C THR A 81 -12.36 -15.92 17.63
N SER A 82 -11.71 -16.68 16.73
CA SER A 82 -10.82 -17.79 17.05
C SER A 82 -9.50 -17.70 16.30
N GLY A 83 -8.70 -16.64 16.54
CA GLY A 83 -7.23 -16.57 16.35
C GLY A 83 -6.57 -16.95 15.01
N ASP A 84 -7.27 -17.56 14.05
CA ASP A 84 -6.69 -18.23 12.90
C ASP A 84 -7.43 -17.76 11.64
N LEU A 85 -6.78 -16.88 10.86
CA LEU A 85 -7.26 -16.54 9.53
C LEU A 85 -7.20 -17.79 8.66
N ALA A 86 -8.28 -18.05 7.92
CA ALA A 86 -8.28 -19.17 6.99
C ALA A 86 -7.09 -19.04 6.04
N PRO A 87 -6.27 -20.10 5.84
CA PRO A 87 -5.03 -20.00 5.06
C PRO A 87 -5.28 -19.58 3.61
N ARG A 88 -6.50 -19.82 3.09
CA ARG A 88 -6.98 -19.33 1.79
C ARG A 88 -7.00 -17.79 1.65
N VAL A 89 -7.05 -17.06 2.77
CA VAL A 89 -7.09 -15.59 2.83
C VAL A 89 -5.73 -15.04 3.21
N GLN A 90 -5.08 -15.68 4.19
CA GLN A 90 -3.80 -15.24 4.70
C GLN A 90 -2.68 -15.38 3.67
N VAL A 91 -2.57 -16.52 2.97
CA VAL A 91 -1.50 -16.75 2.00
C VAL A 91 -1.50 -15.71 0.86
N PRO A 92 -2.64 -15.44 0.18
CA PRO A 92 -2.68 -14.40 -0.85
C PRO A 92 -2.39 -13.00 -0.31
N TYR A 93 -2.79 -12.70 0.93
CA TYR A 93 -2.49 -11.42 1.56
C TYR A 93 -0.99 -11.26 1.85
N ASP A 94 -0.34 -12.28 2.41
CA ASP A 94 1.11 -12.26 2.67
C ASP A 94 1.91 -12.13 1.38
N GLU A 95 1.52 -12.84 0.31
CA GLU A 95 2.11 -12.71 -1.02
C GLU A 95 1.92 -11.29 -1.59
N ALA A 96 0.71 -10.73 -1.48
CA ALA A 96 0.41 -9.36 -1.91
C ALA A 96 1.24 -8.32 -1.14
N MET A 97 1.37 -8.47 0.18
CA MET A 97 2.19 -7.59 1.02
C MET A 97 3.68 -7.68 0.68
N LYS A 98 4.17 -8.89 0.36
CA LYS A 98 5.55 -9.09 -0.10
C LYS A 98 5.77 -8.41 -1.45
N MET A 99 4.86 -8.61 -2.41
CA MET A 99 4.92 -7.95 -3.72
C MET A 99 4.89 -6.42 -3.60
N LEU A 100 4.04 -5.86 -2.73
CA LEU A 100 4.03 -4.41 -2.45
C LEU A 100 5.37 -3.93 -1.87
N SER A 101 5.98 -4.71 -0.97
CA SER A 101 7.27 -4.36 -0.37
C SER A 101 8.39 -4.42 -1.40
N ASP A 102 8.38 -5.39 -2.30
CA ASP A 102 9.32 -5.48 -3.42
C ASP A 102 9.15 -4.32 -4.42
N LEU A 103 7.91 -3.87 -4.65
CA LEU A 103 7.63 -2.68 -5.47
C LEU A 103 8.12 -1.39 -4.81
N ALA A 104 7.84 -1.22 -3.51
CA ALA A 104 8.23 -0.04 -2.75
C ALA A 104 9.75 0.06 -2.55
N SER A 105 10.43 -1.06 -2.28
CA SER A 105 11.89 -1.14 -2.19
C SER A 105 12.58 -1.01 -3.55
N GLY A 106 11.84 -1.31 -4.62
CA GLY A 106 12.34 -1.23 -5.99
C GLY A 106 13.02 -2.49 -6.50
N ALA A 107 12.91 -3.61 -5.79
CA ALA A 107 13.24 -4.94 -6.30
C ALA A 107 12.39 -5.33 -7.51
N MET A 108 11.15 -4.82 -7.57
CA MET A 108 10.28 -4.87 -8.73
C MET A 108 9.96 -3.45 -9.23
N ALA A 109 9.97 -3.28 -10.56
CA ALA A 109 9.57 -2.03 -11.20
C ALA A 109 8.13 -2.14 -11.68
N LEU A 110 7.31 -1.13 -11.36
CA LEU A 110 5.99 -1.02 -11.96
C LEU A 110 6.15 -0.42 -13.37
N PRO A 111 5.82 -1.16 -14.45
CA PRO A 111 6.02 -0.66 -15.81
C PRO A 111 5.15 0.57 -16.06
N GLY A 112 5.78 1.68 -16.47
CA GLY A 112 5.10 2.93 -16.82
C GLY A 112 4.72 3.85 -15.66
N ALA A 113 5.09 3.54 -14.41
CA ALA A 113 4.85 4.42 -13.28
C ALA A 113 5.96 5.48 -13.13
N PRO A 114 5.62 6.78 -13.03
CA PRO A 114 6.59 7.81 -12.72
C PRO A 114 7.12 7.61 -11.29
N VAL A 115 8.46 7.56 -11.18
CA VAL A 115 9.16 7.52 -9.90
C VAL A 115 9.00 8.89 -9.24
N ALA A 116 8.78 8.93 -7.92
CA ALA A 116 8.64 10.18 -7.19
C ALA A 116 9.93 11.01 -7.30
N GLU A 117 9.78 12.32 -7.55
CA GLU A 117 10.91 13.24 -7.56
C GLU A 117 11.57 13.25 -6.17
N GLY A 118 12.85 12.87 -6.11
CA GLY A 118 13.61 12.75 -4.86
C GLY A 118 13.95 11.33 -4.43
N PHE A 119 13.49 10.28 -5.14
CA PHE A 119 14.02 8.92 -4.95
C PHE A 119 15.39 8.80 -5.62
N SER A 120 16.39 9.46 -5.06
CA SER A 120 17.78 9.11 -5.29
C SER A 120 18.17 8.01 -4.31
N ALA A 121 18.70 6.90 -4.81
CA ALA A 121 19.51 5.97 -4.01
C ALA A 121 20.86 6.62 -3.62
N GLY A 122 20.82 7.90 -3.26
CA GLY A 122 21.95 8.72 -2.86
C GLY A 122 21.73 9.12 -1.42
N LEU A 123 22.49 8.48 -0.53
CA LEU A 123 22.71 8.96 0.82
C LEU A 123 22.97 10.47 0.77
N VAL A 124 22.01 11.29 1.18
CA VAL A 124 22.23 12.73 1.35
C VAL A 124 23.11 12.86 2.59
N VAL A 125 24.43 12.82 2.38
CA VAL A 125 25.39 13.29 3.37
C VAL A 125 25.15 14.80 3.47
N GLN A 126 24.32 15.20 4.43
CA GLN A 126 24.32 16.57 4.89
C GLN A 126 25.64 16.77 5.62
N SER A 127 26.67 17.20 4.88
CA SER A 127 27.90 17.69 5.48
C SER A 127 27.49 18.80 6.46
N PRO A 128 27.80 18.69 7.76
CA PRO A 128 27.61 19.81 8.66
C PRO A 128 28.42 20.99 8.08
N THR A 129 27.79 22.16 8.01
CA THR A 129 28.49 23.40 7.63
C THR A 129 29.73 23.50 8.52
N SER A 130 30.91 23.41 7.92
CA SER A 130 32.16 23.48 8.68
C SER A 130 32.25 24.87 9.31
N LEU A 131 31.94 24.96 10.61
CA LEU A 131 32.05 26.21 11.38
C LEU A 131 33.52 26.62 11.62
N PHE A 132 34.46 25.75 11.24
CA PHE A 132 35.89 26.00 11.30
C PHE A 132 36.47 25.98 9.90
N ALA A 133 36.37 27.11 9.21
CA ALA A 133 37.28 27.40 8.11
C ALA A 133 38.66 27.73 8.71
N ALA A 134 39.74 27.30 8.06
CA ALA A 134 41.12 27.69 8.43
C ALA A 134 41.37 29.21 8.32
N ASP A 135 40.43 29.95 7.73
CA ASP A 135 40.45 31.39 7.55
C ASP A 135 39.62 32.14 8.61
N SER A 136 39.21 31.49 9.71
CA SER A 136 38.55 32.17 10.83
C SER A 136 39.51 33.18 11.48
N PRO A 137 39.23 34.50 11.42
CA PRO A 137 40.11 35.54 11.95
C PRO A 137 39.97 35.61 13.48
N GLY A 138 40.64 34.70 14.19
CA GLY A 138 40.56 34.64 15.66
C GLY A 138 41.59 33.78 16.38
N MET A 139 42.56 33.16 15.69
CA MET A 139 43.59 32.31 16.32
C MET A 139 44.99 32.96 16.22
N GLU A 140 45.10 34.25 16.58
CA GLU A 140 46.40 34.95 16.69
C GLU A 140 46.73 35.37 18.14
N PHE A 141 45.94 34.95 19.13
CA PHE A 141 46.27 35.18 20.54
C PHE A 141 45.79 34.00 21.38
N PHE A 142 46.70 33.05 21.65
CA PHE A 142 47.06 32.52 22.98
C PHE A 142 48.08 31.39 22.83
#